data_AF-A0AAN8AHG8-F1
#
_entry.id   AF-A0AAN8AHG8-F1
#
_cell.length_a   1.000
_cell.length_b   1.000
_cell.length_c   1.000
_cell.angle_alpha   90.00
_cell.angle_beta   90.00
_cell.angle_gamma   90.00
#
_symmetry.space_group_name_H-M   'P 1'
#
loop_
_entity.id
_entity.type
_entity.pdbx_description
1 polymer ?
#
loop_
_entity_poly.entity_id
_entity_poly.type
_entity_poly.pdbx_seq_one_letter_code
_entity_poly.pdbx_strand_id
1 'polypeptide(L)'
;MPSLSHFVSIGYYMPAFGLLAVILLLRALDLWVQLAAPPLRTEDGVVDPEQMSSPGVLSVLTPLVISHLTGVALYTLPIRFQEMAVEHFPVSETEAVVLTAIAVYTAGLALPHNTNRFLSDGGTEQGWKVLKLVAVLYLAVLLGCTALINFSLGFILALTLVPVAAFVTPHVPKFLSAFVMVILSPACTLLFSVFFFQELQEMPISFLDGWMLYLSVISQGILDHCLYGSLVYPLIALLVYPCWLIFWNILFWK
;
A
#
# COMPACT_ATOMS: atom_id res chain seq x y z
N MET A 1 -32.68 25.04 4.46
CA MET A 1 -31.56 24.12 4.16
C MET A 1 -31.43 23.13 5.31
N PRO A 2 -31.72 21.83 5.11
CA PRO A 2 -31.70 20.82 6.18
C PRO A 2 -30.28 20.41 6.63
N SER A 3 -29.22 21.02 6.08
CA SER A 3 -27.82 20.59 6.27
C SER A 3 -27.06 21.30 7.39
N LEU A 4 -27.66 22.27 8.09
CA LEU A 4 -26.97 23.05 9.14
C LEU A 4 -27.08 22.46 10.55
N SER A 5 -27.97 21.49 10.79
CA SER A 5 -28.14 20.87 12.12
C SER A 5 -27.20 19.68 12.38
N HIS A 6 -26.48 19.19 11.37
CA HIS A 6 -25.55 18.06 11.48
C HIS A 6 -24.19 18.35 10.82
N PHE A 7 -23.70 19.59 10.89
CA PHE A 7 -22.33 19.87 10.49
C PHE A 7 -21.36 19.26 11.52
N VAL A 8 -20.84 18.07 11.23
CA VAL A 8 -19.75 17.50 12.01
C VAL A 8 -18.45 18.08 11.48
N SER A 9 -17.82 18.93 12.28
CA SER A 9 -16.52 19.50 11.94
C SER A 9 -15.48 18.40 11.76
N ILE A 10 -14.69 18.49 10.69
CA ILE A 10 -13.50 17.65 10.46
C ILE A 10 -12.58 17.65 11.69
N GLY A 11 -12.55 18.77 12.43
CA GLY A 11 -11.79 18.91 13.67
C GLY A 11 -12.14 17.88 14.76
N TYR A 12 -13.35 17.32 14.76
CA TYR A 12 -13.72 16.26 15.71
C TYR A 12 -13.00 14.93 15.43
N TYR A 13 -12.65 14.67 14.17
CA TYR A 13 -11.97 13.45 13.74
C TYR A 13 -10.45 13.58 13.70
N MET A 14 -9.94 14.83 13.68
CA MET A 14 -8.50 15.11 13.67
C MET A 14 -7.73 14.44 14.83
N PRO A 15 -8.22 14.39 16.09
CA PRO A 15 -7.54 13.68 17.15
C PRO A 15 -7.37 12.18 16.85
N ALA A 16 -8.40 11.52 16.32
CA ALA A 16 -8.34 10.10 15.95
C ALA A 16 -7.30 9.86 14.84
N PHE A 17 -7.29 10.72 13.81
CA PHE A 17 -6.26 10.67 12.78
C PHE A 17 -4.86 10.89 13.35
N GLY A 18 -4.71 11.87 14.25
CA GLY A 18 -3.45 12.16 14.94
C GLY A 18 -2.92 10.97 15.72
N LEU A 19 -3.80 10.25 16.44
CA LEU A 19 -3.42 9.02 17.14
C LEU A 19 -2.91 7.94 16.18
N LEU A 20 -3.55 7.76 15.02
CA LEU A 20 -3.07 6.83 13.99
C LEU A 20 -1.70 7.25 13.43
N ALA A 21 -1.51 8.54 13.16
CA ALA A 21 -0.23 9.07 12.65
C ALA A 21 0.90 8.91 13.67
N VAL A 22 0.63 9.11 14.96
CA VAL A 22 1.62 8.94 16.04
C VAL A 22 2.15 7.51 16.09
N ILE A 23 1.34 6.49 15.80
CA ILE A 23 1.81 5.09 15.74
C ILE A 23 2.95 4.94 14.73
N LEU A 24 2.84 5.58 13.55
CA LEU A 24 3.88 5.54 12.53
C LEU A 24 5.17 6.22 13.01
N LEU A 25 5.05 7.38 13.66
CA LEU A 25 6.21 8.11 14.19
C LEU A 25 6.93 7.32 15.29
N LEU A 26 6.18 6.72 16.21
CA LEU A 26 6.75 5.87 17.25
C LEU A 26 7.43 4.64 16.68
N ARG A 27 6.85 4.01 15.64
CA ARG A 27 7.47 2.87 14.95
C ARG A 27 8.74 3.26 14.19
N ALA A 28 8.75 4.42 13.55
CA ALA A 28 9.96 4.93 12.91
C ALA A 28 11.06 5.19 13.95
N LEU A 29 10.73 5.77 15.10
CA LEU A 29 11.68 6.02 16.19
C LEU A 29 12.22 4.72 16.81
N ASP A 30 11.36 3.74 17.07
CA ASP A 30 11.75 2.41 17.55
C ASP A 30 12.74 1.72 16.61
N LEU A 31 12.44 1.70 15.29
CA LEU A 31 13.34 1.15 14.28
C LEU A 31 14.66 1.92 14.19
N TRP A 32 14.62 3.25 14.28
CA TRP A 32 15.82 4.09 14.29
C TRP A 32 16.74 3.76 15.48
N VAL A 33 16.18 3.61 16.67
CA VAL A 33 16.94 3.24 17.89
C VAL A 33 17.54 1.85 17.74
N GLN A 34 16.77 0.87 17.24
CA GLN A 34 17.28 -0.49 17.02
C GLN A 34 18.41 -0.55 15.99
N LEU A 35 18.36 0.29 14.95
CA LEU A 35 19.40 0.38 13.92
C LEU A 35 20.65 1.12 14.41
N ALA A 36 20.51 2.04 15.37
CA ALA A 36 21.62 2.80 15.96
C ALA A 36 22.32 2.07 17.11
N ALA A 37 21.73 1.00 17.66
CA ALA A 37 22.32 0.25 18.77
C ALA A 37 23.62 -0.46 18.33
N PRO A 38 24.73 -0.32 19.09
CA PRO A 38 25.97 -1.01 18.78
C PRO A 38 25.78 -2.53 18.93
N PRO A 39 26.51 -3.35 18.15
CA PRO A 39 26.44 -4.80 18.30
C PRO A 39 26.84 -5.19 19.73
N LEU A 40 26.06 -6.09 20.33
CA LEU A 40 26.36 -6.65 21.65
C LEU A 40 27.74 -7.29 21.61
N ARG A 41 28.69 -6.71 22.36
CA ARG A 41 29.98 -7.36 22.62
C ARG A 41 29.71 -8.58 23.49
N THR A 42 29.76 -9.77 22.92
CA THR A 42 29.94 -11.01 23.67
C THR A 42 31.24 -10.92 24.46
N GLU A 43 31.23 -11.33 25.73
CA GLU A 43 32.37 -11.25 26.66
C GLU A 43 33.63 -11.98 26.16
N ASP A 44 33.50 -12.82 25.12
CA ASP A 44 34.61 -13.57 24.50
C ASP A 44 35.29 -12.87 23.30
N GLY A 45 34.96 -11.62 22.97
CA GLY A 45 35.72 -10.82 21.99
C GLY A 45 35.64 -11.29 20.53
N VAL A 46 34.89 -12.35 20.24
CA VAL A 46 34.58 -12.79 18.87
C VAL A 46 33.34 -12.03 18.41
N VAL A 47 33.55 -11.01 17.57
CA VAL A 47 32.48 -10.36 16.81
C VAL A 47 32.02 -11.33 15.74
N ASP A 48 30.75 -11.72 15.74
CA ASP A 48 30.17 -12.54 14.69
C ASP A 48 30.27 -11.77 13.35
N PRO A 49 31.01 -12.26 12.34
CA PRO A 49 31.27 -11.51 11.11
C PRO A 49 30.01 -11.21 10.30
N GLU A 50 28.91 -11.96 10.53
CA GLU A 50 27.61 -11.71 9.92
C GLU A 50 26.93 -10.43 10.43
N GLN A 51 27.29 -9.94 11.62
CA GLN A 51 26.64 -8.79 12.26
C GLN A 51 27.24 -7.43 11.87
N MET A 52 28.35 -7.44 11.11
CA MET A 52 29.14 -6.24 10.77
C MET A 52 28.95 -5.78 9.32
N SER A 53 28.18 -6.53 8.51
CA SER A 53 27.86 -6.14 7.15
C SER A 53 26.73 -5.10 7.15
N SER A 54 27.09 -3.84 6.92
CA SER A 54 26.12 -2.78 6.64
C SER A 54 25.11 -3.27 5.60
N PRO A 55 23.79 -3.04 5.77
CA PRO A 55 22.81 -3.49 4.81
C PRO A 55 23.21 -2.94 3.44
N GLY A 56 23.44 -3.85 2.48
CA GLY A 56 23.81 -3.44 1.13
C GLY A 56 22.72 -2.52 0.60
N VAL A 57 23.09 -1.33 0.09
CA VAL A 57 22.13 -0.34 -0.46
C VAL A 57 21.15 -0.99 -1.44
N LEU A 58 21.61 -1.99 -2.17
CA LEU A 58 20.83 -2.77 -3.13
C LEU A 58 19.66 -3.53 -2.48
N SER A 59 19.79 -3.99 -1.23
CA SER A 59 18.73 -4.74 -0.53
C SER A 59 17.51 -3.86 -0.24
N VAL A 60 17.73 -2.57 0.02
CA VAL A 60 16.65 -1.60 0.26
C VAL A 60 16.17 -0.98 -1.05
N LEU A 61 17.09 -0.64 -1.96
CA LEU A 61 16.76 0.08 -3.19
C LEU A 61 15.97 -0.79 -4.18
N THR A 62 16.30 -2.07 -4.31
CA THR A 62 15.65 -3.01 -5.24
C THR A 62 14.13 -3.11 -5.00
N PRO A 63 13.65 -3.48 -3.80
CA PRO A 63 12.20 -3.55 -3.55
C PRO A 63 11.52 -2.19 -3.68
N LEU A 64 12.18 -1.09 -3.28
CA LEU A 64 11.64 0.25 -3.44
C LEU A 64 11.40 0.60 -4.92
N VAL A 65 12.42 0.43 -5.77
CA VAL A 65 12.33 0.74 -7.20
C VAL A 65 11.31 -0.15 -7.88
N ILE A 66 11.35 -1.46 -7.63
CA ILE A 66 10.43 -2.41 -8.26
C ILE A 66 8.99 -2.11 -7.87
N SER A 67 8.70 -1.83 -6.59
CA SER A 67 7.34 -1.44 -6.16
C SER A 67 6.83 -0.19 -6.88
N HIS A 68 7.68 0.82 -7.10
CA HIS A 68 7.28 2.03 -7.84
C HIS A 68 7.14 1.78 -9.34
N LEU A 69 7.99 0.95 -9.94
CA LEU A 69 7.84 0.53 -11.33
C LEU A 69 6.52 -0.23 -11.55
N THR A 70 6.11 -1.07 -10.60
CA THR A 70 4.79 -1.72 -10.63
C THR A 70 3.66 -0.70 -10.50
N GLY A 71 3.82 0.34 -9.67
CA GLY A 71 2.88 1.46 -9.61
C GLY A 71 2.78 2.25 -10.93
N VAL A 72 3.91 2.54 -11.56
CA VAL A 72 3.96 3.17 -12.90
C VAL A 72 3.31 2.27 -13.95
N ALA A 73 3.52 0.95 -13.88
CA ALA A 73 2.85 0.01 -14.75
C ALA A 73 1.32 0.04 -14.52
N LEU A 74 0.88 0.06 -13.25
CA LEU A 74 -0.54 0.15 -12.91
C LEU A 74 -1.17 1.44 -13.43
N TYR A 75 -0.41 2.54 -13.45
CA TYR A 75 -0.85 3.84 -13.95
C TYR A 75 -0.90 3.93 -15.49
N THR A 76 0.06 3.32 -16.18
CA THR A 76 0.25 3.53 -17.64
C THR A 76 -0.29 2.41 -18.52
N LEU A 77 -0.15 1.15 -18.11
CA LEU A 77 -0.47 0.00 -18.94
C LEU A 77 -1.96 -0.14 -19.27
N PRO A 78 -2.91 0.10 -18.32
CA PRO A 78 -4.34 -0.07 -18.60
C PRO A 78 -4.82 0.73 -19.80
N ILE A 79 -4.36 1.97 -19.95
CA ILE A 79 -4.76 2.86 -21.05
C ILE A 79 -3.94 2.55 -22.30
N ARG A 80 -2.61 2.35 -22.14
CA ARG A 80 -1.71 2.21 -23.29
C ARG A 80 -1.96 0.94 -24.11
N PHE A 81 -2.42 -0.13 -23.48
CA PHE A 81 -2.66 -1.42 -24.13
C PHE A 81 -4.15 -1.74 -24.32
N GLN A 82 -5.06 -0.78 -24.13
CA GLN A 82 -6.50 -1.01 -24.24
C GLN A 82 -6.91 -1.49 -25.64
N GLU A 83 -6.39 -0.88 -26.71
CA GLU A 83 -6.72 -1.24 -28.09
C GLU A 83 -6.26 -2.66 -28.41
N MET A 84 -5.01 -2.97 -28.05
CA MET A 84 -4.44 -4.31 -28.21
C MET A 84 -5.26 -5.37 -27.47
N ALA A 85 -5.76 -5.06 -26.26
CA ALA A 85 -6.59 -5.98 -25.50
C ALA A 85 -7.95 -6.23 -26.17
N VAL A 86 -8.61 -5.21 -26.70
CA VAL A 86 -9.89 -5.34 -27.42
C VAL A 86 -9.74 -6.12 -28.73
N GLU A 87 -8.61 -6.01 -29.41
CA GLU A 87 -8.32 -6.81 -30.61
C GLU A 87 -8.17 -8.31 -30.32
N HIS A 88 -7.60 -8.66 -29.16
CA HIS A 88 -7.29 -10.05 -28.82
C HIS A 88 -8.38 -10.73 -27.97
N PHE A 89 -9.19 -9.95 -27.25
CA PHE A 89 -10.21 -10.46 -26.34
C PHE A 89 -11.58 -9.84 -26.67
N PRO A 90 -12.69 -10.61 -26.57
CA PRO A 90 -14.03 -10.12 -26.83
C PRO A 90 -14.56 -9.30 -25.64
N VAL A 91 -13.93 -8.17 -25.35
CA VAL A 91 -14.27 -7.26 -24.25
C VAL A 91 -14.41 -5.84 -24.75
N SER A 92 -15.18 -5.02 -24.04
CA SER A 92 -15.24 -3.57 -24.29
C SER A 92 -13.93 -2.87 -23.88
N GLU A 93 -13.69 -1.67 -24.40
CA GLU A 93 -12.54 -0.84 -24.01
C GLU A 93 -12.49 -0.60 -22.49
N THR A 94 -13.63 -0.32 -21.86
CA THR A 94 -13.73 -0.11 -20.42
C THR A 94 -13.37 -1.37 -19.62
N GLU A 95 -13.81 -2.54 -20.08
CA GLU A 95 -13.46 -3.81 -19.44
C GLU A 95 -11.98 -4.12 -19.62
N ALA A 96 -11.42 -3.88 -20.81
CA ALA A 96 -10.00 -4.07 -21.08
C ALA A 96 -9.12 -3.25 -20.12
N VAL A 97 -9.44 -1.97 -19.90
CA VAL A 97 -8.74 -1.09 -18.97
C VAL A 97 -8.81 -1.64 -17.54
N VAL A 98 -10.00 -1.97 -17.04
CA VAL A 98 -10.19 -2.47 -15.67
C VAL A 98 -9.50 -3.82 -15.46
N LEU A 99 -9.66 -4.77 -16.40
CA LEU A 99 -9.04 -6.08 -16.31
C LEU A 99 -7.52 -6.00 -16.36
N THR A 100 -6.96 -5.12 -17.19
CA THR A 100 -5.51 -4.85 -17.22
C THR A 100 -5.03 -4.26 -15.90
N ALA A 101 -5.77 -3.33 -15.32
CA ALA A 101 -5.44 -2.77 -14.00
C ALA A 101 -5.43 -3.86 -12.91
N ILE A 102 -6.44 -4.72 -12.89
CA ILE A 102 -6.52 -5.87 -11.97
C ILE A 102 -5.36 -6.85 -12.20
N ALA A 103 -5.03 -7.15 -13.45
CA ALA A 103 -3.92 -8.02 -13.80
C ALA A 103 -2.59 -7.46 -13.30
N VAL A 104 -2.31 -6.18 -13.49
CA VAL A 104 -1.08 -5.55 -12.99
C VAL A 104 -1.06 -5.52 -11.46
N TYR A 105 -2.19 -5.16 -10.83
CA TYR A 105 -2.31 -5.13 -9.38
C TYR A 105 -2.08 -6.50 -8.74
N THR A 106 -2.65 -7.55 -9.33
CA THR A 106 -2.49 -8.93 -8.85
C THR A 106 -1.09 -9.47 -9.15
N ALA A 107 -0.50 -9.15 -10.31
CA ALA A 107 0.88 -9.51 -10.62
C ALA A 107 1.88 -8.92 -9.60
N GLY A 108 1.61 -7.72 -9.08
CA GLY A 108 2.42 -7.12 -8.01
C GLY A 108 2.45 -7.94 -6.71
N LEU A 109 1.46 -8.80 -6.44
CA LEU A 109 1.48 -9.70 -5.29
C LEU A 109 2.60 -10.77 -5.40
N ALA A 110 3.03 -11.10 -6.62
CA ALA A 110 4.14 -12.02 -6.84
C ALA A 110 5.52 -11.35 -6.66
N LEU A 111 5.59 -10.03 -6.40
CA LEU A 111 6.86 -9.30 -6.28
C LEU A 111 7.86 -9.88 -5.28
N PRO A 112 7.48 -10.36 -4.08
CA PRO A 112 8.46 -10.88 -3.14
C PRO A 112 9.22 -12.09 -3.68
N HIS A 113 8.65 -12.86 -4.61
CA HIS A 113 9.37 -13.95 -5.26
C HIS A 113 10.44 -13.43 -6.22
N ASN A 114 10.15 -12.32 -6.91
CA ASN A 114 11.06 -11.71 -7.88
C ASN A 114 12.18 -10.93 -7.19
N THR A 115 11.84 -10.11 -6.18
CA THR A 115 12.81 -9.31 -5.42
C THR A 115 13.77 -10.20 -4.64
N ASN A 116 13.26 -11.20 -3.91
CA ASN A 116 14.11 -12.11 -3.13
C ASN A 116 15.06 -12.93 -4.01
N ARG A 117 14.71 -13.21 -5.27
CA ARG A 117 15.62 -13.86 -6.23
C ARG A 117 16.83 -12.97 -6.56
N PHE A 118 16.63 -11.66 -6.65
CA PHE A 118 17.74 -10.71 -6.85
C PHE A 118 18.54 -10.46 -5.56
N LEU A 119 17.96 -10.77 -4.41
CA LEU A 119 18.56 -10.59 -3.08
C LEU A 119 19.14 -11.88 -2.47
N SER A 120 19.29 -12.95 -3.27
CA SER A 120 19.74 -14.29 -2.84
C SER A 120 21.09 -14.34 -2.09
N ASP A 121 21.79 -13.21 -1.93
CA ASP A 121 23.09 -13.11 -1.26
C ASP A 121 23.13 -12.02 -0.15
N GLY A 122 22.00 -11.45 0.30
CA GLY A 122 22.07 -10.24 1.15
C GLY A 122 20.83 -9.78 1.92
N GLY A 123 19.88 -10.66 2.23
CA GLY A 123 18.78 -10.34 3.14
C GLY A 123 19.27 -10.23 4.59
N THR A 124 19.84 -9.10 4.99
CA THR A 124 20.26 -8.92 6.39
C THR A 124 19.07 -8.53 7.27
N GLU A 125 19.13 -8.90 8.56
CA GLU A 125 18.19 -8.43 9.60
C GLU A 125 18.12 -6.89 9.65
N GLN A 126 19.22 -6.21 9.34
CA GLN A 126 19.24 -4.75 9.24
C GLN A 126 18.52 -4.25 7.97
N GLY A 127 18.58 -4.99 6.86
CA GLY A 127 17.99 -4.59 5.57
C GLY A 127 16.48 -4.38 5.62
N TRP A 128 15.72 -5.35 6.16
CA TRP A 128 14.26 -5.21 6.26
C TRP A 128 13.84 -4.12 7.26
N LYS A 129 14.64 -3.90 8.33
CA LYS A 129 14.38 -2.84 9.30
C LYS A 129 14.58 -1.45 8.68
N VAL A 130 15.63 -1.27 7.88
CA VAL A 130 15.84 -0.02 7.10
C VAL A 130 14.71 0.16 6.08
N LEU A 131 14.35 -0.88 5.34
CA LEU A 131 13.23 -0.82 4.39
C LEU A 131 11.92 -0.46 5.08
N LYS A 132 11.63 -1.06 6.24
CA LYS A 132 10.44 -0.75 7.05
C LYS A 132 10.47 0.69 7.56
N LEU A 133 11.62 1.19 8.01
CA LEU A 133 11.76 2.58 8.44
C LEU A 133 11.41 3.55 7.30
N VAL A 134 11.97 3.32 6.11
CA VAL A 134 11.67 4.12 4.91
C VAL A 134 10.18 4.06 4.57
N ALA A 135 9.59 2.86 4.57
CA ALA A 135 8.18 2.65 4.25
C ALA A 135 7.23 3.31 5.26
N VAL A 136 7.54 3.27 6.55
CA VAL A 136 6.75 3.90 7.61
C VAL A 136 6.80 5.43 7.50
N LEU A 137 7.98 6.01 7.25
CA LEU A 137 8.13 7.44 7.04
C LEU A 137 7.42 7.89 5.76
N TYR A 138 7.55 7.12 4.68
CA TYR A 138 6.80 7.35 3.45
C TYR A 138 5.30 7.34 3.73
N LEU A 139 4.76 6.29 4.37
CA LEU A 139 3.34 6.22 4.68
C LEU A 139 2.87 7.40 5.54
N ALA A 140 3.66 7.83 6.52
CA ALA A 140 3.32 8.97 7.36
C ALA A 140 3.16 10.28 6.56
N VAL A 141 4.13 10.57 5.67
CA VAL A 141 4.07 11.74 4.78
C VAL A 141 2.90 11.61 3.81
N LEU A 142 2.70 10.42 3.22
CA LEU A 142 1.63 10.15 2.28
C LEU A 142 0.25 10.37 2.91
N LEU A 143 0.00 9.81 4.09
CA LEU A 143 -1.26 9.98 4.81
C LEU A 143 -1.47 11.43 5.25
N GLY A 144 -0.42 12.10 5.73
CA GLY A 144 -0.48 13.52 6.09
C GLY A 144 -0.87 14.40 4.89
N CYS A 145 -0.18 14.25 3.76
CA CYS A 145 -0.49 14.98 2.53
C CYS A 145 -1.90 14.65 2.01
N THR A 146 -2.27 13.37 2.02
CA THR A 146 -3.60 12.94 1.56
C THR A 146 -4.68 13.53 2.44
N ALA A 147 -4.51 13.55 3.77
CA ALA A 147 -5.49 14.12 4.68
C ALA A 147 -5.64 15.65 4.54
N LEU A 148 -4.57 16.36 4.15
CA LEU A 148 -4.62 17.79 3.85
C LEU A 148 -5.44 18.09 2.59
N ILE A 149 -5.37 17.23 1.57
CA ILE A 149 -6.11 17.40 0.31
C ILE A 149 -7.55 16.85 0.44
N ASN A 150 -7.68 15.68 1.07
CA ASN A 150 -8.92 14.96 1.26
C ASN A 150 -8.85 14.18 2.58
N PHE A 151 -9.37 14.81 3.64
CA PHE A 151 -9.34 14.25 4.99
C PHE A 151 -9.97 12.85 5.06
N SER A 152 -11.14 12.65 4.44
CA SER A 152 -11.86 11.38 4.48
C SER A 152 -11.05 10.25 3.84
N LEU A 153 -10.44 10.50 2.67
CA LEU A 153 -9.56 9.52 2.02
C LEU A 153 -8.33 9.23 2.89
N GLY A 154 -7.67 10.27 3.41
CA GLY A 154 -6.53 10.12 4.29
C GLY A 154 -6.86 9.30 5.54
N PHE A 155 -8.03 9.52 6.14
CA PHE A 155 -8.50 8.78 7.31
C PHE A 155 -8.79 7.31 7.00
N ILE A 156 -9.50 7.02 5.90
CA ILE A 156 -9.80 5.64 5.48
C ILE A 156 -8.50 4.87 5.19
N LEU A 157 -7.55 5.49 4.47
CA LEU A 157 -6.24 4.90 4.23
C LEU A 157 -5.44 4.70 5.51
N ALA A 158 -5.54 5.62 6.48
CA ALA A 158 -4.87 5.45 7.78
C ALA A 158 -5.45 4.25 8.55
N LEU A 159 -6.78 4.07 8.53
CA LEU A 159 -7.44 2.93 9.20
C LEU A 159 -6.97 1.58 8.65
N THR A 160 -6.68 1.48 7.36
CA THR A 160 -6.27 0.20 6.75
C THR A 160 -4.75 0.01 6.72
N LEU A 161 -3.97 1.04 6.41
CA LEU A 161 -2.52 0.93 6.20
C LEU A 161 -1.68 1.10 7.47
N VAL A 162 -2.14 1.85 8.47
CA VAL A 162 -1.38 2.02 9.73
C VAL A 162 -1.25 0.70 10.49
N PRO A 163 -2.30 -0.14 10.64
CA PRO A 163 -2.16 -1.46 11.25
C PRO A 163 -1.14 -2.33 10.52
N VAL A 164 -1.15 -2.33 9.18
CA VAL A 164 -0.17 -3.06 8.36
C VAL A 164 1.25 -2.59 8.71
N ALA A 165 1.50 -1.29 8.67
CA ALA A 165 2.81 -0.71 8.95
C ALA A 165 3.29 -0.99 10.39
N ALA A 166 2.36 -1.00 11.35
CA ALA A 166 2.69 -1.24 12.76
C ALA A 166 3.15 -2.68 13.01
N PHE A 167 2.47 -3.67 12.42
CA PHE A 167 2.66 -5.09 12.79
C PHE A 167 3.52 -5.89 11.81
N VAL A 168 3.70 -5.45 10.56
CA VAL A 168 4.43 -6.24 9.56
C VAL A 168 5.89 -6.44 9.93
N THR A 169 6.33 -7.68 10.03
CA THR A 169 7.73 -8.10 10.19
C THR A 169 7.94 -9.42 9.44
N PRO A 170 9.17 -9.86 9.16
CA PRO A 170 9.39 -11.18 8.55
C PRO A 170 9.08 -12.37 9.48
N HIS A 171 8.94 -12.14 10.78
CA HIS A 171 8.83 -13.19 11.80
C HIS A 171 7.39 -13.57 12.18
N VAL A 172 6.38 -12.88 11.63
CA VAL A 172 4.96 -13.21 11.87
C VAL A 172 4.54 -14.43 11.03
N PRO A 173 3.46 -15.15 11.41
CA PRO A 173 2.93 -16.24 10.60
C PRO A 173 2.54 -15.74 9.20
N LYS A 174 3.29 -16.19 8.18
CA LYS A 174 3.24 -15.64 6.81
C LYS A 174 1.85 -15.75 6.19
N PHE A 175 1.20 -16.91 6.27
CA PHE A 175 -0.09 -17.13 5.61
C PHE A 175 -1.21 -16.24 6.17
N LEU A 176 -1.35 -16.23 7.50
CA LEU A 176 -2.37 -15.41 8.17
C LEU A 176 -2.10 -13.92 7.94
N SER A 177 -0.85 -13.49 8.09
CA SER A 177 -0.47 -12.08 7.92
C SER A 177 -0.62 -11.63 6.47
N ALA A 178 -0.30 -12.49 5.49
CA ALA A 178 -0.52 -12.22 4.08
C ALA A 178 -2.00 -12.04 3.76
N PHE A 179 -2.85 -12.93 4.27
CA PHE A 179 -4.30 -12.81 4.09
C PHE A 179 -4.84 -11.49 4.68
N VAL A 180 -4.44 -11.14 5.91
CA VAL A 180 -4.80 -9.86 6.54
C VAL A 180 -4.30 -8.67 5.74
N MET A 181 -3.06 -8.71 5.22
CA MET A 181 -2.52 -7.62 4.40
C MET A 181 -3.26 -7.44 3.08
N VAL A 182 -3.70 -8.53 2.43
CA VAL A 182 -4.52 -8.46 1.21
C VAL A 182 -5.88 -7.83 1.51
N ILE A 183 -6.53 -8.21 2.62
CA ILE A 183 -7.78 -7.60 3.09
C ILE A 183 -7.59 -6.10 3.37
N LEU A 184 -6.45 -5.71 3.94
CA LEU A 184 -6.11 -4.31 4.21
C LEU A 184 -5.45 -3.59 3.02
N SER A 185 -5.46 -4.18 1.83
CA SER A 185 -4.87 -3.59 0.63
C SER A 185 -5.73 -2.44 0.08
N PRO A 186 -5.16 -1.53 -0.73
CA PRO A 186 -5.93 -0.43 -1.34
C PRO A 186 -7.15 -0.89 -2.15
N ALA A 187 -7.02 -1.99 -2.91
CA ALA A 187 -8.13 -2.57 -3.68
C ALA A 187 -9.27 -3.06 -2.78
N CYS A 188 -8.95 -3.82 -1.72
CA CYS A 188 -9.97 -4.29 -0.77
C CYS A 188 -10.56 -3.14 0.06
N THR A 189 -9.75 -2.12 0.40
CA THR A 189 -10.24 -0.90 1.05
C THR A 189 -11.30 -0.21 0.18
N LEU A 190 -11.06 -0.09 -1.14
CA LEU A 190 -12.04 0.45 -2.09
C LEU A 190 -13.29 -0.44 -2.16
N LEU A 191 -13.13 -1.76 -2.28
CA LEU A 191 -14.24 -2.71 -2.30
C LEU A 191 -15.13 -2.59 -1.05
N PHE A 192 -14.53 -2.58 0.16
CA PHE A 192 -15.28 -2.40 1.39
C PHE A 192 -15.95 -1.03 1.47
N SER A 193 -15.31 0.02 0.95
CA SER A 193 -15.91 1.36 0.88
C SER A 193 -17.15 1.37 -0.01
N VAL A 194 -17.14 0.62 -1.13
CA VAL A 194 -18.31 0.48 -2.02
C VAL A 194 -19.48 -0.17 -1.26
N PHE A 195 -19.26 -1.31 -0.60
CA PHE A 195 -20.32 -1.97 0.17
C PHE A 195 -20.80 -1.10 1.33
N PHE A 196 -19.88 -0.52 2.09
CA PHE A 196 -20.21 0.34 3.23
C PHE A 196 -21.01 1.57 2.79
N PHE A 197 -20.67 2.18 1.66
CA PHE A 197 -21.43 3.30 1.11
C PHE A 197 -22.87 2.90 0.77
N GLN A 198 -23.09 1.73 0.19
CA GLN A 198 -24.44 1.24 -0.17
C GLN A 198 -25.29 0.90 1.05
N GLU A 199 -24.68 0.31 2.08
CA GLU A 199 -25.33 0.11 3.39
C GLU A 199 -25.75 1.45 4.02
N LEU A 200 -24.87 2.47 3.96
CA LEU A 200 -25.20 3.82 4.45
C LEU A 200 -26.29 4.52 3.65
N GLN A 201 -26.48 4.16 2.38
CA GLN A 201 -27.59 4.63 1.55
C GLN A 201 -28.88 3.81 1.74
N GLU A 202 -28.90 2.85 2.66
CA GLU A 202 -30.01 1.92 2.89
C GLU A 202 -30.41 1.12 1.62
N MET A 203 -29.45 0.91 0.71
CA MET A 203 -29.60 0.13 -0.52
C MET A 203 -28.60 -1.02 -0.52
N PRO A 204 -28.76 -2.03 0.37
CA PRO A 204 -27.84 -3.16 0.42
C PRO A 204 -27.87 -3.91 -0.91
N ILE A 205 -26.68 -4.19 -1.44
CA ILE A 205 -26.50 -4.86 -2.72
C ILE A 205 -25.95 -6.27 -2.53
N SER A 206 -26.30 -7.16 -3.45
CA SER A 206 -25.71 -8.50 -3.46
C SER A 206 -24.20 -8.44 -3.73
N PHE A 207 -23.49 -9.51 -3.40
CA PHE A 207 -22.04 -9.56 -3.66
C PHE A 207 -21.71 -9.38 -5.15
N LEU A 208 -22.51 -9.97 -6.04
CA LEU A 208 -22.29 -9.88 -7.48
C LEU A 208 -22.51 -8.45 -7.99
N ASP A 209 -23.57 -7.78 -7.53
CA ASP A 209 -23.85 -6.39 -7.89
C ASP A 209 -22.77 -5.45 -7.32
N GLY A 210 -22.30 -5.71 -6.10
CA GLY A 210 -21.19 -4.96 -5.49
C GLY A 210 -19.86 -5.16 -6.19
N TRP A 211 -19.60 -6.36 -6.69
CA TRP A 211 -18.43 -6.62 -7.53
C TRP A 211 -18.50 -5.83 -8.84
N MET A 212 -19.64 -5.84 -9.53
CA MET A 212 -19.83 -5.07 -10.76
C MET A 212 -19.70 -3.56 -10.51
N LEU A 213 -20.27 -3.06 -9.41
CA LEU A 213 -20.13 -1.66 -9.01
C LEU A 213 -18.67 -1.30 -8.69
N TYR A 214 -17.94 -2.18 -8.00
CA TYR A 214 -16.52 -1.99 -7.73
C TYR A 214 -15.69 -1.88 -9.03
N LEU A 215 -15.92 -2.75 -10.01
CA LEU A 215 -15.27 -2.65 -11.33
C LEU A 215 -15.60 -1.33 -12.03
N SER A 216 -16.87 -0.89 -11.95
CA SER A 216 -17.31 0.39 -12.48
C SER A 216 -16.60 1.57 -11.82
N VAL A 217 -16.47 1.57 -10.48
CA VAL A 217 -15.77 2.62 -9.72
C VAL A 217 -14.29 2.70 -10.11
N ILE A 218 -13.63 1.55 -10.35
CA ILE A 218 -12.25 1.54 -10.87
C ILE A 218 -12.18 2.21 -12.24
N SER A 219 -13.06 1.79 -13.16
CA SER A 219 -13.14 2.37 -14.52
C SER A 219 -13.34 3.88 -14.46
N GLN A 220 -14.32 4.33 -13.67
CA GLN A 220 -14.63 5.75 -13.48
C GLN A 220 -13.45 6.51 -12.88
N GLY A 221 -12.76 5.97 -11.87
CA GLY A 221 -11.59 6.63 -11.29
C GLY A 221 -10.45 6.83 -12.29
N ILE A 222 -10.23 5.88 -13.19
CA ILE A 222 -9.25 5.99 -14.28
C ILE A 222 -9.72 7.01 -15.32
N LEU A 223 -10.99 6.93 -15.73
CA LEU A 223 -11.59 7.83 -16.70
C LEU A 223 -11.59 9.29 -16.22
N ASP A 224 -11.93 9.53 -14.95
CA ASP A 224 -11.92 10.86 -14.33
C ASP A 224 -10.52 11.46 -14.32
N HIS A 225 -9.49 10.63 -14.16
CA HIS A 225 -8.11 11.10 -14.31
C HIS A 225 -7.83 11.51 -15.77
N CYS A 226 -8.22 10.69 -16.74
CA CYS A 226 -7.95 10.95 -18.16
C CYS A 226 -8.69 12.19 -18.68
N LEU A 227 -9.95 12.37 -18.28
CA LEU A 227 -10.81 13.44 -18.77
C LEU A 227 -10.63 14.75 -17.98
N TYR A 228 -10.46 14.66 -16.66
CA TYR A 228 -10.52 15.82 -15.76
C TYR A 228 -9.24 16.05 -14.96
N GLY A 229 -8.23 15.18 -15.10
CA GLY A 229 -7.00 15.30 -14.32
C GLY A 229 -7.17 15.00 -12.83
N SER A 230 -8.20 14.22 -12.45
CA SER A 230 -8.40 13.78 -11.05
C SER A 230 -7.13 13.15 -10.48
N LEU A 231 -6.72 13.56 -9.27
CA LEU A 231 -5.48 13.10 -8.65
C LEU A 231 -5.62 11.76 -7.91
N VAL A 232 -6.85 11.25 -7.74
CA VAL A 232 -7.11 10.06 -6.91
C VAL A 232 -6.46 8.81 -7.51
N TYR A 233 -6.64 8.56 -8.81
CA TYR A 233 -6.04 7.40 -9.46
C TYR A 233 -4.50 7.45 -9.48
N PRO A 234 -3.83 8.56 -9.86
CA PRO A 234 -2.38 8.70 -9.70
C PRO A 234 -1.91 8.51 -8.26
N LEU A 235 -2.59 9.08 -7.27
CA LEU A 235 -2.25 8.92 -5.85
C LEU A 235 -2.26 7.44 -5.46
N ILE A 236 -3.31 6.69 -5.83
CA ILE A 236 -3.43 5.27 -5.50
C ILE A 236 -2.37 4.45 -6.25
N ALA A 237 -2.25 4.64 -7.57
CA ALA A 237 -1.39 3.82 -8.42
C ALA A 237 0.11 4.10 -8.20
N LEU A 238 0.51 5.36 -8.04
CA LEU A 238 1.92 5.76 -7.96
C LEU A 238 2.45 5.87 -6.54
N LEU A 239 1.57 6.03 -5.53
CA LEU A 239 2.02 6.25 -4.15
C LEU A 239 1.50 5.19 -3.18
N VAL A 240 0.18 5.06 -3.05
CA VAL A 240 -0.43 4.16 -2.04
C VAL A 240 -0.10 2.70 -2.31
N TYR A 241 -0.29 2.25 -3.55
CA TYR A 241 -0.06 0.86 -3.92
C TYR A 241 1.43 0.45 -3.85
N PRO A 242 2.40 1.24 -4.37
CA PRO A 242 3.81 0.99 -4.16
C PRO A 242 4.21 0.96 -2.68
N CYS A 243 3.67 1.87 -1.85
CA CYS A 243 3.92 1.85 -0.42
C CYS A 243 3.43 0.55 0.24
N TRP A 244 2.23 0.08 -0.12
CA TRP A 244 1.70 -1.20 0.36
C TRP A 244 2.56 -2.38 -0.11
N LEU A 245 3.04 -2.35 -1.36
CA LEU A 245 3.94 -3.38 -1.91
C LEU A 245 5.28 -3.45 -1.17
N ILE A 246 5.80 -2.33 -0.66
CA ILE A 246 7.03 -2.35 0.16
C ILE A 246 6.79 -3.13 1.45
N PHE A 247 5.65 -2.91 2.13
CA PHE A 247 5.28 -3.73 3.31
C PHE A 247 5.07 -5.20 2.94
N TRP A 248 4.47 -5.46 1.78
CA TRP A 248 4.31 -6.82 1.26
C TRP A 248 5.68 -7.52 1.07
N ASN A 249 6.69 -6.81 0.56
CA ASN A 249 8.06 -7.32 0.47
C ASN A 249 8.66 -7.62 1.85
N ILE A 250 8.44 -6.76 2.85
CA ILE A 250 8.95 -6.97 4.22
C ILE A 250 8.38 -8.25 4.85
N LEU A 251 7.09 -8.55 4.65
CA LEU A 251 6.48 -9.78 5.18
C LEU A 251 7.17 -11.06 4.69
N PHE A 252 7.62 -11.04 3.44
CA PHE A 252 8.27 -12.18 2.78
C PHE A 252 9.79 -12.05 2.73
N TRP A 253 10.37 -11.11 3.49
CA TRP A 253 11.81 -10.96 3.61
C TRP A 253 12.44 -12.24 4.16
N LYS A 254 13.64 -12.57 3.68
CA LYS A 254 14.40 -13.77 4.04
C LYS A 254 15.70 -13.37 4.72
#